data_AF-A0A937Q4C8-F1
#
_entry.id   AF-A0A937Q4C8-F1
#
_cell.length_a   1.000
_cell.length_b   1.000
_cell.length_c   1.000
_cell.angle_alpha   90.00
_cell.angle_beta   90.00
_cell.angle_gamma   90.00
#
_symmetry.space_group_name_H-M   'P 1'
#
loop_
_entity.id
_entity.type
_entity.pdbx_description
1 polymer ?
#
loop_
_entity_poly.entity_id
_entity_poly.type
_entity_poly.pdbx_seq_one_letter_code
_entity_poly.pdbx_strand_id
1 'polypeptide(L)' 'MVVQKEDQRSGKLTEGIVKDILTKSATHPHGIKVRLESGIVGRVKKIIP' A
#
# COMPACT_ATOMS: atom_id res chain seq x y z
N MET A 1 -3.59 -4.79 -3.65
CA MET A 1 -2.19 -4.68 -4.12
C MET A 1 -1.50 -3.47 -3.50
N VAL A 2 -0.41 -3.73 -2.76
CA VAL A 2 0.42 -2.76 -2.04
C VAL A 2 1.84 -2.83 -2.58
N VAL A 3 2.46 -1.69 -2.87
CA VAL A 3 3.87 -1.61 -3.31
C VAL A 3 4.77 -1.25 -2.13
N GLN A 4 5.78 -2.08 -1.87
CA GLN A 4 6.86 -1.78 -0.92
C GLN A 4 7.86 -0.80 -1.51
N LYS A 5 8.62 -0.09 -0.67
CA LYS A 5 9.59 0.91 -1.13
C LYS A 5 10.70 0.30 -1.99
N GLU A 6 11.18 -0.88 -1.61
CA GLU A 6 12.21 -1.63 -2.34
C GLU A 6 11.72 -2.07 -3.73
N ASP A 7 10.43 -2.37 -3.85
CA ASP A 7 9.79 -2.79 -5.10
C ASP A 7 9.28 -1.63 -5.97
N GLN A 8 9.46 -0.37 -5.56
CA GLN A 8 9.03 0.78 -6.37
C GLN A 8 9.74 0.84 -7.73
N ARG A 9 10.99 0.35 -7.81
CA ARG A 9 11.78 0.31 -9.04
C ARG A 9 11.47 -0.91 -9.91
N SER A 10 11.11 -2.04 -9.28
CA SER A 10 10.81 -3.31 -9.95
C SER A 10 9.36 -3.41 -10.42
N GLY A 11 8.45 -2.62 -9.82
CA GLY A 11 7.02 -2.68 -10.09
C GLY A 11 6.31 -3.90 -9.48
N LYS A 12 7.00 -4.70 -8.65
CA LYS A 12 6.38 -5.82 -7.95
C LYS A 12 5.29 -5.33 -7.00
N LEU A 13 4.14 -5.99 -7.08
CA LEU A 13 2.97 -5.70 -6.26
C LEU A 13 2.86 -6.80 -5.20
N THR A 14 2.82 -6.42 -3.94
CA THR A 14 2.55 -7.34 -2.83
C THR A 14 1.05 -7.38 -2.59
N GLU A 15 0.49 -8.59 -2.57
CA GLU A 15 -0.88 -8.80 -2.12
C GLU A 15 -0.90 -9.01 -0.60
N GLY A 16 -1.93 -8.52 0.07
CA GLY A 16 -2.04 -8.62 1.52
C GLY A 16 -3.24 -7.88 2.08
N ILE A 17 -3.59 -8.22 3.31
CA ILE A 17 -4.69 -7.63 4.06
C ILE A 17 -4.19 -6.36 4.75
N VAL A 18 -4.93 -5.26 4.59
CA VAL A 18 -4.63 -3.99 5.24
C VAL A 18 -4.99 -4.09 6.71
N LYS A 19 -4.01 -3.82 7.57
CA LYS A 19 -4.18 -3.71 9.01
C LYS A 19 -4.49 -2.29 9.44
N ASP A 20 -3.63 -1.34 9.07
CA ASP A 20 -3.75 0.06 9.45
C ASP A 20 -3.72 0.98 8.21
N ILE A 21 -4.56 2.02 8.21
CA ILE A 21 -4.45 3.13 7.27
C ILE A 21 -3.59 4.22 7.92
N LEU A 22 -2.45 4.55 7.31
CA LEU A 22 -1.44 5.48 7.86
C LEU A 22 -1.53 6.89 7.28
N THR A 23 -2.57 7.18 6.51
CA THR A 23 -2.79 8.49 5.89
C THR A 23 -4.19 9.01 6.21
N LYS A 24 -4.29 10.31 6.48
CA LYS A 24 -5.53 10.97 6.93
C LYS A 24 -6.15 11.89 5.89
N SER A 25 -5.43 12.23 4.83
CA SER A 25 -5.95 13.10 3.76
C SER A 25 -7.08 12.41 3.01
N ALA A 26 -8.01 13.17 2.41
CA ALA A 26 -9.03 12.58 1.53
C ALA A 26 -8.45 12.26 0.14
N THR A 27 -7.56 13.12 -0.35
CA THR A 27 -6.90 13.00 -1.66
C THR A 27 -5.50 12.40 -1.53
N HIS A 28 -5.23 11.36 -2.32
CA HIS A 28 -3.96 10.63 -2.31
C HIS A 28 -3.39 10.46 -3.72
N PRO A 29 -2.63 11.44 -4.26
CA PRO A 29 -2.12 11.39 -5.64
C PRO A 29 -1.25 10.17 -5.94
N HIS A 30 -0.57 9.65 -4.92
CA HIS A 30 0.32 8.48 -5.04
C HIS A 30 -0.26 7.21 -4.40
N GLY A 31 -1.53 7.24 -4.00
CA GLY A 31 -2.20 6.15 -3.29
C GLY A 31 -2.12 6.23 -1.77
N ILE A 32 -2.98 5.45 -1.13
CA ILE A 32 -3.19 5.42 0.33
C ILE A 32 -2.00 4.71 0.99
N LYS A 33 -1.34 5.35 1.96
CA LYS A 33 -0.31 4.69 2.77
C LYS A 33 -0.97 3.76 3.78
N VAL A 34 -0.60 2.50 3.77
CA VAL A 34 -1.16 1.47 4.65
C VAL A 34 -0.06 0.60 5.25
N ARG A 35 -0.38 -0.04 6.37
CA ARG A 35 0.36 -1.17 6.94
C ARG A 35 -0.45 -2.43 6.68
N LEU A 36 0.21 -3.46 6.15
CA LEU A 36 -0.36 -4.80 6.01
C LEU A 36 -0.28 -5.58 7.34
N GLU A 37 -1.08 -6.62 7.49
CA GLU A 37 -0.99 -7.51 8.67
C GLU A 37 0.40 -8.13 8.86
N SER A 38 1.13 -8.35 7.76
CA SER A 38 2.53 -8.79 7.76
C SER A 38 3.51 -7.78 8.35
N GLY A 39 3.06 -6.58 8.74
CA GLY A 39 3.90 -5.48 9.24
C GLY A 39 4.52 -4.61 8.13
N ILE A 40 4.37 -5.02 6.87
CA ILE A 40 4.87 -4.30 5.70
C ILE A 40 4.11 -2.98 5.53
N VAL A 41 4.85 -1.90 5.26
CA VAL A 41 4.27 -0.58 4.96
C VAL A 41 4.45 -0.24 3.49
N GLY A 42 3.36 0.19 2.85
CA GLY A 42 3.38 0.53 1.43
C GLY A 42 2.26 1.47 0.99
N ARG A 43 2.19 1.73 -0.32
CA ARG A 43 1.08 2.49 -0.92
C ARG A 43 0.15 1.56 -1.69
N VAL A 44 -1.15 1.68 -1.43
CA VAL A 44 -2.19 0.94 -2.16
C VAL A 44 -2.31 1.52 -3.56
N LYS A 45 -2.14 0.68 -4.58
CA LYS A 45 -2.39 1.04 -5.99
C LYS A 45 -3.70 0.47 -6.54
N LYS A 46 -4.15 -0.67 -6.03
CA LYS A 46 -5.37 -1.35 -6.49
C LYS A 46 -6.02 -2.11 -5.34
N ILE A 47 -7.33 -1.96 -5.18
CA ILE A 47 -8.16 -2.76 -4.29
C ILE A 47 -8.91 -3.76 -5.17
N ILE A 48 -8.95 -5.02 -4.77
CA ILE A 48 -9.75 -6.05 -5.41
C ILE A 48 -10.96 -6.25 -4.48
N PRO A 49 -12.20 -6.19 -5.01
CA PRO A 49 -13.41 -6.42 -4.22
C PRO A 49 -13.55 -7.88 -3.77
#